data_AF-A0A3D5W4I1-F1
#
_entry.id   AF-A0A3D5W4I1-F1
#
_cell.length_a   1.000
_cell.length_b   1.000
_cell.length_c   1.000
_cell.angle_alpha   90.00
_cell.angle_beta   90.00
_cell.angle_gamma   90.00
#
_symmetry.space_group_name_H-M   'P 1'
#
loop_
_entity.id
_entity.type
_entity.pdbx_description
1 polymer ?
#
loop_
_entity_poly.entity_id
_entity_poly.type
_entity_poly.pdbx_seq_one_letter_code
_entity_poly.pdbx_strand_id
1 'polypeptide(L)' 'MFKSGDTVSSKPREPELDGGKHWRAKIGFILMSTDLAAESDMTAMAPEGVAVHFTRLKTDDYTTNE' A
#
# COMPACT_ATOMS: atom_id res chain seq x y z
N MET A 1 18.96 23.43 31.91
CA MET A 1 17.57 23.08 32.26
C MET A 1 16.76 24.35 32.11
N PHE A 2 15.70 24.35 31.29
CA PHE A 2 14.86 25.53 31.05
C PHE A 2 14.14 25.94 32.34
N LYS A 3 14.03 27.25 32.58
CA LYS A 3 13.40 27.82 33.77
C LYS A 3 11.98 28.28 33.44
N SER A 4 11.14 28.38 34.48
CA SER A 4 9.79 28.92 34.35
C SER A 4 9.86 30.38 33.88
N GLY A 5 9.21 30.69 32.76
CA GLY A 5 9.27 32.00 32.08
C GLY A 5 10.10 32.03 30.78
N ASP A 6 10.87 30.97 30.49
CA ASP A 6 11.63 30.89 29.24
C ASP A 6 10.68 30.61 28.05
N THR A 7 10.75 31.46 27.02
CA THR A 7 10.03 31.20 25.77
C THR A 7 10.84 30.22 24.93
N VAL A 8 10.40 28.97 24.88
CA VAL A 8 11.03 27.94 24.05
C VAL A 8 10.64 28.19 22.59
N SER A 9 11.60 28.63 21.78
CA SER A 9 11.45 28.85 20.34
C SER A 9 12.22 27.78 19.58
N SER A 10 11.53 27.11 18.63
CA SER A 10 12.17 26.21 17.66
C SER A 10 12.45 26.94 16.35
N LYS A 11 13.47 26.49 15.62
CA LYS A 11 13.69 26.93 14.25
C LYS A 11 12.60 26.32 13.35
N PRO A 12 11.86 27.11 12.55
CA PRO A 12 10.94 26.54 11.57
C PRO A 12 11.72 25.68 10.58
N ARG A 13 11.20 24.49 10.27
CA ARG A 13 11.70 23.61 9.21
C ARG A 13 10.56 23.35 8.25
N GLU A 14 10.87 23.40 6.96
CA GLU A 14 10.01 22.84 5.93
C GLU A 14 10.41 21.38 5.74
N PRO A 15 9.55 20.41 6.07
CA PRO A 15 9.84 19.01 5.81
C PRO A 15 9.82 18.76 4.30
N GLU A 16 10.82 18.05 3.80
CA GLU A 16 10.76 17.51 2.45
C GLU A 16 9.77 16.33 2.46
N LEU A 17 8.65 16.50 1.78
CA LEU A 17 7.65 15.45 1.60
C LEU A 17 8.01 14.64 0.35
N ASP A 18 8.05 13.32 0.47
CA ASP A 18 8.18 12.44 -0.67
C ASP A 18 6.84 12.30 -1.43
N GLY A 19 6.84 11.55 -2.54
CA GLY A 19 5.62 11.25 -3.30
C GLY A 19 4.61 10.36 -2.56
N GLY A 20 4.87 9.99 -1.30
CA GLY A 20 4.11 9.01 -0.54
C GLY A 20 4.27 7.59 -1.07
N LYS A 21 3.55 6.65 -0.44
CA LYS A 21 3.48 5.27 -0.94
C LYS A 21 2.71 5.21 -2.26
N HIS A 22 3.25 4.43 -3.19
CA HIS A 22 2.65 4.19 -4.50
C HIS A 22 2.46 5.46 -5.35
N TRP A 23 3.49 6.31 -5.36
CA TRP A 23 3.53 7.59 -6.07
C TRP A 23 3.33 7.47 -7.59
N ARG A 24 3.57 6.27 -8.17
CA ARG A 24 3.55 6.05 -9.62
C ARG A 24 2.17 5.64 -10.13
N ALA A 25 1.49 4.68 -9.48
CA ALA A 25 0.15 4.24 -9.88
C ALA A 25 -0.50 3.34 -8.81
N LYS A 26 -1.82 3.11 -8.94
CA LYS A 26 -2.57 2.10 -8.18
C LYS A 26 -3.38 1.25 -9.15
N ILE A 27 -3.19 -0.07 -9.10
CA ILE A 27 -3.84 -1.03 -9.99
C ILE A 27 -4.74 -1.94 -9.16
N GLY A 28 -5.98 -2.12 -9.59
CA GLY A 28 -6.97 -2.97 -8.94
C GLY A 28 -7.33 -4.18 -9.79
N PHE A 29 -7.35 -5.37 -9.18
CA PHE A 29 -7.75 -6.62 -9.81
C PHE A 29 -8.99 -7.20 -9.11
N ILE A 30 -9.90 -7.76 -9.91
CA ILE A 30 -10.98 -8.63 -9.42
C ILE A 30 -10.57 -10.07 -9.72
N LEU A 31 -10.32 -10.84 -8.67
CA LEU A 31 -9.89 -12.24 -8.78
C LEU A 31 -11.00 -13.19 -8.31
N MET A 32 -10.96 -14.43 -8.79
CA MET A 32 -11.79 -15.50 -8.22
C MET A 32 -11.35 -15.75 -6.77
N SER A 33 -12.27 -16.21 -5.91
CA SER A 33 -11.96 -16.41 -4.49
C SER A 33 -10.84 -17.42 -4.24
N THR A 34 -10.63 -18.35 -5.17
CA THR A 34 -9.66 -19.45 -5.10
C THR A 34 -8.33 -19.14 -5.80
N ASP A 35 -8.21 -18.00 -6.50
CA ASP A 35 -6.99 -17.66 -7.22
C ASP A 35 -5.97 -16.95 -6.32
N LEU A 36 -5.02 -17.74 -5.81
CA LEU A 36 -3.90 -17.28 -4.99
C LEU A 36 -2.64 -16.96 -5.80
N ALA A 37 -2.47 -17.59 -6.97
CA ALA A 37 -1.28 -17.43 -7.80
C ALA A 37 -1.22 -16.04 -8.42
N ALA A 38 -2.36 -15.55 -8.92
CA ALA A 38 -2.44 -14.22 -9.51
C ALA A 38 -2.06 -13.11 -8.52
N GLU A 39 -2.40 -13.24 -7.23
CA GLU A 39 -2.02 -12.24 -6.22
C GLU A 39 -0.50 -12.15 -6.04
N SER A 40 0.17 -13.30 -5.95
CA SER A 40 1.64 -13.36 -5.84
C SER A 40 2.32 -12.81 -7.09
N ASP A 41 1.87 -13.22 -8.27
CA ASP A 41 2.50 -12.85 -9.55
C ASP A 41 2.35 -11.36 -9.84
N MET A 42 1.15 -10.79 -9.64
CA MET A 42 0.90 -9.37 -9.87
C MET A 42 1.70 -8.50 -8.89
N THR A 43 1.87 -8.95 -7.64
CA THR A 43 2.68 -8.24 -6.65
C THR A 43 4.17 -8.31 -6.99
N ALA A 44 4.66 -9.47 -7.46
CA ALA A 44 6.06 -9.65 -7.85
C ALA A 44 6.44 -8.87 -9.12
N MET A 45 5.51 -8.71 -10.06
CA MET A 45 5.73 -7.96 -11.31
C MET A 45 5.57 -6.44 -11.14
N ALA A 46 4.97 -5.97 -10.04
CA ALA A 46 4.69 -4.56 -9.85
C ALA A 46 5.99 -3.72 -9.80
N PRO A 47 6.16 -2.72 -10.67
CA PRO A 47 7.34 -1.88 -10.64
C PRO A 47 7.30 -0.93 -9.43
N GLU A 48 8.46 -0.38 -9.08
CA GLU A 48 8.58 0.57 -7.97
C GLU A 48 7.56 1.71 -8.07
N GLY A 49 6.95 2.03 -6.93
CA GLY A 49 5.97 3.09 -6.81
C GLY A 49 4.57 2.71 -7.30
N VAL A 50 4.31 1.46 -7.68
CA VAL A 50 2.95 0.99 -8.05
C VAL A 50 2.32 0.21 -6.91
N ALA A 51 1.04 0.46 -6.62
CA ALA A 51 0.23 -0.35 -5.70
C ALA A 51 -0.53 -1.42 -6.47
N VAL A 52 -0.66 -2.59 -5.86
CA VAL A 52 -1.57 -3.63 -6.32
C VAL A 52 -2.64 -3.84 -5.25
N HIS A 53 -3.90 -3.80 -5.67
CA HIS A 53 -5.07 -3.99 -4.83
C HIS A 53 -5.94 -5.11 -5.40
N PHE A 54 -6.55 -5.90 -4.50
CA PHE A 54 -7.37 -7.04 -4.88
C PHE A 54 -8.75 -6.93 -4.25
N THR A 55 -9.76 -7.32 -5.02
CA THR A 55 -11.08 -7.68 -4.52
C THR A 55 -11.47 -9.05 -5.08
N ARG A 56 -12.25 -9.81 -4.32
CA ARG A 56 -12.57 -11.20 -4.68
C ARG A 56 -14.03 -11.33 -5.08
N LEU A 57 -14.26 -12.00 -6.20
CA LEU A 57 -15.59 -12.46 -6.58
C LEU A 57 -15.80 -13.82 -5.93
N LYS A 58 -16.91 -13.97 -5.20
CA LYS A 58 -17.29 -15.25 -4.60
C LYS A 58 -17.67 -16.21 -5.72
N THR A 59 -16.83 -17.21 -5.94
CA THR A 59 -17.07 -18.29 -6.88
C THR A 59 -17.16 -19.59 -6.10
N ASP A 60 -18.14 -20.42 -6.41
CA ASP A 60 -18.18 -21.77 -5.87
C ASP A 60 -17.01 -22.55 -6.47
N ASP A 61 -16.27 -23.28 -5.63
CA ASP A 61 -15.11 -24.03 -6.06
C ASP A 61 -15.57 -25.30 -6.77
N TYR A 62 -15.57 -25.25 -8.10
CA TYR A 62 -15.80 -26.42 -8.94
C TYR A 62 -14.48 -27.06 -9.42
N THR A 63 -13.34 -26.56 -8.94
CA THR A 63 -12.00 -26.94 -9.43
C THR A 63 -11.23 -27.82 -8.47
N THR A 64 -11.41 -27.66 -7.15
CA THR A 64 -10.87 -28.60 -6.16
C THR A 64 -11.95 -29.62 -5.75
N ASN A 65 -11.72 -30.89 -6.08
CA ASN A 65 -12.54 -32.01 -5.59
C ASN A 65 -12.12 -32.43 -4.18
N GLU A 66 -12.23 -31.54 -3.19
CA GLU A 66 -12.16 -31.94 -1.77
C GLU A 66 -13.52 -32.38 -1.24
#